data_AF-A0A6B2V2B7-F1
#
_entry.id   AF-A0A6B2V2B7-F1
#
_cell.length_a   1.000
_cell.length_b   1.000
_cell.length_c   1.000
_cell.angle_alpha   90.00
_cell.angle_beta   90.00
_cell.angle_gamma   90.00
#
_symmetry.space_group_name_H-M   'P 1'
#
loop_
_entity.id
_entity.type
_entity.pdbx_description
1 polymer ?
#
loop_
_entity_poly.entity_id
_entity_poly.type
_entity_poly.pdbx_seq_one_letter_code
_entity_poly.pdbx_strand_id
1 'polypeptide(L)'
;GPALRTWAHELLGRLAADTRDVRTTLRAWIAAGGNAERAAHLLGVHAQTVREHVRGVEPVLERRLLTVGSDLYEIVLAHLAAGDLDPPALDGHE
;
A
#
# COMPACT_ATOMS: atom_id res chain seq x y z
N GLY A 1 -16.22 -8.84 -5.36
CA GLY A 1 -16.43 -10.07 -6.16
C GLY A 1 -15.11 -10.80 -6.37
N PRO A 2 -15.11 -12.10 -6.74
CA PRO A 2 -13.90 -12.92 -6.86
C PRO A 2 -12.88 -12.38 -7.86
N ALA A 3 -13.33 -11.81 -8.99
CA ALA A 3 -12.45 -11.17 -9.99
C ALA A 3 -11.63 -10.00 -9.42
N LEU A 4 -12.24 -9.16 -8.56
CA LEU A 4 -11.56 -8.03 -7.91
C LEU A 4 -10.46 -8.52 -6.94
N ARG A 5 -10.72 -9.63 -6.22
CA ARG A 5 -9.72 -10.26 -5.36
C ARG A 5 -8.56 -10.84 -6.15
N THR A 6 -8.83 -11.51 -7.26
CA THR A 6 -7.78 -12.08 -8.12
C THR A 6 -6.89 -10.98 -8.69
N TRP A 7 -7.48 -9.92 -9.27
CA TRP A 7 -6.74 -8.76 -9.75
C TRP A 7 -5.87 -8.14 -8.64
N ALA A 8 -6.43 -7.97 -7.44
CA ALA A 8 -5.70 -7.45 -6.30
C ALA A 8 -4.51 -8.33 -5.92
N HIS A 9 -4.71 -9.66 -5.85
CA HIS A 9 -3.63 -10.60 -5.56
C HIS A 9 -2.55 -10.62 -6.64
N GLU A 10 -2.91 -10.50 -7.93
CA GLU A 10 -1.93 -10.41 -9.02
C GLU A 10 -1.15 -9.09 -9.01
N LEU A 11 -1.81 -7.97 -8.74
CA LEU A 11 -1.14 -6.67 -8.61
C LEU A 11 -0.17 -6.65 -7.42
N LEU A 12 -0.65 -7.08 -6.25
CA LEU A 12 0.17 -7.13 -5.03
C LEU A 12 1.23 -8.22 -5.08
N GLY A 13 0.99 -9.32 -5.79
CA GLY A 13 1.97 -10.39 -6.03
C GLY A 13 3.13 -9.91 -6.88
N ARG A 14 2.86 -9.09 -7.90
CA ARG A 14 3.92 -8.45 -8.71
C ARG A 14 4.72 -7.41 -7.91
N LEU A 15 4.14 -6.76 -6.90
CA LEU A 15 4.91 -5.90 -5.96
C LEU A 15 5.74 -6.74 -4.97
N ALA A 16 5.16 -7.83 -4.47
CA ALA A 16 5.79 -8.71 -3.47
C ALA A 16 6.99 -9.50 -4.01
N ALA A 17 7.07 -9.72 -5.32
CA ALA A 17 8.22 -10.36 -5.97
C ALA A 17 9.53 -9.58 -5.76
N ASP A 18 9.45 -8.28 -5.48
CA ASP A 18 10.62 -7.42 -5.28
C ASP A 18 10.97 -7.27 -3.79
N THR A 19 9.98 -7.09 -2.90
CA THR A 19 10.25 -6.73 -1.50
C THR A 19 9.10 -7.09 -0.55
N ARG A 20 9.22 -8.19 0.21
CA ARG A 20 8.18 -8.66 1.14
C ARG A 20 7.97 -7.71 2.33
N ASP A 21 9.04 -7.10 2.84
CA ASP A 21 9.01 -6.12 3.94
C ASP A 21 8.35 -4.78 3.56
N VAL A 22 8.44 -4.45 2.28
CA VAL A 22 7.84 -3.24 1.73
C VAL A 22 6.32 -3.32 1.71
N ARG A 23 5.71 -4.46 1.40
CA ARG A 23 4.25 -4.61 1.40
C ARG A 23 3.65 -4.39 2.79
N THR A 24 4.27 -4.96 3.82
CA THR A 24 3.87 -4.75 5.21
C THR A 24 4.00 -3.28 5.60
N THR A 25 5.07 -2.62 5.13
CA THR A 25 5.32 -1.21 5.41
C THR A 25 4.32 -0.28 4.71
N LEU A 26 4.05 -0.51 3.42
CA LEU A 26 3.05 0.21 2.63
C LEU A 26 1.65 0.06 3.21
N ARG A 27 1.28 -1.16 3.62
CA ARG A 27 -0.02 -1.44 4.24
C ARG A 27 -0.21 -0.62 5.51
N ALA A 28 0.77 -0.62 6.42
CA ALA A 28 0.69 0.17 7.64
C ALA A 28 0.75 1.68 7.37
N TRP A 29 1.47 2.11 6.33
CA TRP A 29 1.52 3.51 5.89
C TRP A 29 0.17 3.99 5.32
N ILE A 30 -0.47 3.20 4.48
CA ILE A 30 -1.81 3.50 3.95
C ILE A 30 -2.85 3.48 5.09
N ALA A 31 -2.80 2.47 5.98
CA ALA A 31 -3.67 2.40 7.15
C ALA A 31 -3.49 3.60 8.09
N ALA A 32 -2.29 4.16 8.15
CA ALA A 32 -1.97 5.38 8.89
C ALA A 32 -2.33 6.69 8.14
N GLY A 33 -3.01 6.61 6.99
CA GLY A 33 -3.39 7.78 6.19
C GLY A 33 -2.20 8.46 5.51
N GLY A 34 -1.14 7.72 5.19
CA GLY A 34 0.09 8.27 4.61
C GLY A 34 1.06 8.87 5.64
N ASN A 35 0.86 8.62 6.93
CA ASN A 35 1.75 9.11 7.98
C ASN A 35 2.84 8.08 8.35
N ALA A 36 4.09 8.38 8.04
CA ALA A 36 5.24 7.49 8.29
C ALA A 36 5.52 7.25 9.78
N GLU A 37 5.25 8.20 10.66
CA GLU A 37 5.47 8.04 12.11
C GLU A 37 4.41 7.14 12.73
N ARG A 38 3.15 7.34 12.34
CA ARG A 38 2.05 6.48 12.78
C ARG A 38 2.20 5.06 12.24
N ALA A 39 2.65 4.91 11.00
CA ALA A 39 2.98 3.61 10.41
C ALA A 39 4.15 2.93 11.13
N ALA A 40 5.21 3.68 11.45
CA ALA A 40 6.34 3.19 12.21
C ALA A 40 5.93 2.69 13.61
N HIS A 41 5.04 3.43 14.27
CA HIS A 41 4.47 3.01 15.55
C HIS A 41 3.65 1.70 15.42
N LEU A 42 2.83 1.57 14.38
CA LEU A 42 2.07 0.34 14.10
C LEU A 42 2.95 -0.87 13.78
N LEU A 43 4.09 -0.64 13.13
CA LEU A 43 5.04 -1.68 12.72
C LEU A 43 6.11 -1.98 13.79
N GLY A 44 6.24 -1.15 14.82
CA GLY A 44 7.33 -1.25 15.79
C GLY A 44 8.72 -0.95 15.21
N VAL A 45 8.79 -0.19 14.11
CA VAL A 45 10.05 0.17 13.43
C VAL A 45 10.30 1.67 13.52
N HIS A 46 11.48 2.13 13.06
CA HIS A 46 11.77 3.56 13.00
C HIS A 46 11.02 4.23 11.83
N ALA A 47 10.53 5.46 12.03
CA ALA A 47 9.92 6.27 10.96
C ALA A 47 10.85 6.49 9.76
N GLN A 48 12.16 6.43 9.98
CA GLN A 48 13.15 6.49 8.91
C GLN A 48 13.13 5.25 8.01
N THR A 49 13.03 4.05 8.58
CA THR A 49 12.88 2.81 7.82
C THR A 49 11.60 2.81 6.98
N VAL A 50 10.50 3.35 7.53
CA VAL A 50 9.26 3.52 6.77
C VAL A 50 9.45 4.47 5.59
N ARG A 51 10.09 5.62 5.83
CA ARG A 51 10.41 6.59 4.76
C ARG A 51 11.34 6.00 3.69
N GLU A 52 12.33 5.19 4.09
CA GLU A 52 13.24 4.51 3.16
C GLU A 52 12.52 3.44 2.35
N HIS A 53 11.63 2.65 2.95
CA HIS A 53 10.79 1.71 2.22
C HIS A 53 9.82 2.41 1.26
N VAL A 54 9.17 3.50 1.68
CA VAL A 54 8.29 4.31 0.82
C VAL A 54 9.08 4.93 -0.35
N ARG A 55 10.28 5.44 -0.08
CA ARG A 55 11.16 6.00 -1.13
C ARG A 55 11.73 4.92 -2.06
N GLY A 56 11.96 3.71 -1.54
CA GLY A 56 12.42 2.56 -2.32
C GLY A 56 11.35 2.04 -3.29
N VAL A 57 10.07 2.21 -2.94
CA VAL A 57 8.96 1.86 -3.86
C VAL A 57 8.58 2.96 -4.81
N GLU A 58 8.83 4.23 -4.48
CA GLU A 58 8.50 5.38 -5.33
C GLU A 58 8.94 5.20 -6.80
N PRO A 59 10.20 4.81 -7.13
CA PRO A 59 10.60 4.58 -8.52
C PRO A 59 9.98 3.32 -9.15
N VAL A 60 9.64 2.31 -8.35
CA VAL A 60 8.96 1.08 -8.81
C VAL A 60 7.49 1.37 -9.12
N LEU A 61 6.85 2.18 -8.28
CA LEU A 61 5.52 2.76 -8.45
C LEU A 61 5.48 3.67 -9.68
N GLU A 62 6.39 4.63 -9.81
CA GLU A 62 6.48 5.53 -10.96
C GLU A 62 6.65 4.77 -12.28
N ARG A 63 7.51 3.75 -12.34
CA ARG A 63 7.66 2.91 -13.54
C ARG A 63 6.38 2.15 -13.91
N ARG A 64 5.62 1.71 -12.90
CA ARG A 64 4.35 0.99 -13.13
C ARG A 64 3.19 1.94 -13.44
N LEU A 65 3.15 3.11 -12.81
CA LEU A 65 2.26 4.24 -13.11
C LEU A 65 2.37 4.70 -14.56
N LEU A 66 3.60 4.77 -15.08
CA LEU A 66 3.85 5.12 -16.48
C LEU A 66 3.38 4.03 -17.45
N THR A 67 3.19 2.80 -16.99
CA THR A 67 2.66 1.68 -17.79
C THR A 67 1.17 1.44 -17.56
N VAL A 68 0.59 1.87 -16.43
CA VAL A 68 -0.81 1.72 -16.03
C VAL A 68 -1.27 3.01 -15.33
N GLY A 69 -1.90 3.93 -16.05
CA GLY A 69 -2.08 5.34 -15.64
C GLY A 69 -2.96 5.69 -14.42
N SER A 70 -3.05 4.87 -13.37
CA SER A 70 -3.82 5.18 -12.13
C SER A 70 -3.37 4.44 -10.83
N ASP A 71 -2.10 4.05 -10.67
CA ASP A 71 -1.66 3.09 -9.62
C ASP A 71 -2.01 3.44 -8.17
N LEU A 72 -1.93 4.69 -7.69
CA LEU A 72 -2.11 4.93 -6.24
C LEU A 72 -3.51 4.52 -5.77
N TYR A 73 -4.52 4.84 -6.58
CA TYR A 73 -5.89 4.45 -6.30
C TYR A 73 -6.08 2.94 -6.47
N GLU A 74 -5.45 2.34 -7.49
CA GLU A 74 -5.49 0.90 -7.71
C GLU A 74 -4.79 0.10 -6.60
N ILE A 75 -3.70 0.59 -6.02
CA ILE A 75 -2.98 -0.07 -4.93
C ILE A 75 -3.77 -0.03 -3.64
N VAL A 76 -4.41 1.11 -3.34
CA VAL A 76 -5.34 1.21 -2.21
C VAL A 76 -6.53 0.28 -2.43
N LEU A 77 -7.11 0.26 -3.63
CA LEU A 77 -8.23 -0.62 -3.98
C LEU A 77 -7.86 -2.10 -3.90
N ALA A 78 -6.63 -2.45 -4.30
CA ALA A 78 -6.12 -3.82 -4.22
C ALA A 78 -5.90 -4.25 -2.76
N HIS A 79 -5.34 -3.39 -1.91
CA HIS A 79 -5.20 -3.71 -0.49
C HIS A 79 -6.57 -3.84 0.21
N LEU A 80 -7.55 -3.01 -0.14
CA LEU A 80 -8.93 -3.14 0.35
C LEU A 80 -9.58 -4.44 -0.14
N ALA A 81 -9.46 -4.76 -1.44
CA ALA A 81 -10.03 -5.97 -2.02
C ALA A 81 -9.39 -7.25 -1.47
N ALA A 82 -8.09 -7.22 -1.19
CA ALA A 82 -7.35 -8.30 -0.55
C ALA A 82 -7.75 -8.50 0.93
N GLY A 83 -8.45 -7.52 1.54
CA GLY A 83 -8.75 -7.52 2.97
C GLY A 83 -7.52 -7.21 3.84
N ASP A 84 -6.48 -6.64 3.24
CA ASP A 84 -5.28 -6.21 3.96
C ASP A 84 -5.54 -4.88 4.69
N LEU A 85 -6.36 -3.99 4.14
CA LEU A 85 -6.74 -2.77 4.83
C LEU A 85 -8.13 -2.93 5.44
N ASP A 86 -8.26 -2.55 6.72
CA ASP A 86 -9.57 -2.14 7.22
C ASP A 86 -9.99 -0.91 6.40
N PRO A 87 -11.23 -0.83 5.90
CA PRO A 87 -11.67 0.34 5.16
C PRO A 87 -11.36 1.58 6.00
N PRO A 88 -10.74 2.62 5.43
CA PRO A 88 -10.55 3.86 6.18
C PRO A 88 -11.93 4.25 6.70
N ALA A 89 -12.04 4.49 8.01
CA ALA A 89 -13.25 5.05 8.58
C ALA A 89 -13.49 6.36 7.83
N LEU A 90 -14.36 6.30 6.82
CA LEU A 90 -14.95 7.47 6.22
C LEU A 90 -15.89 7.95 7.31
N ASP A 91 -15.35 8.69 8.28
CA ASP A 91 -16.16 9.50 9.18
C ASP A 91 -16.93 10.42 8.24
N GLY A 92 -18.18 10.04 7.97
CA GLY A 92 -19.12 10.82 7.20
C GLY A 92 -19.29 12.13 7.93
N HIS A 93 -18.59 13.16 7.46
CA HIS A 93 -18.94 14.51 7.83
C HIS A 93 -20.26 14.82 7.12
N GLU A 94 -21.35 14.64 7.86
CA GLU A 94 -22.65 15.23 7.57
C GLU A 94 -22.58 16.77 7.58
#